data_AF-A0A1M2V2P7-F1
#
_entry.id   AF-A0A1M2V2P7-F1
#
_cell.length_a   1.000
_cell.length_b   1.000
_cell.length_c   1.000
_cell.angle_alpha   90.00
_cell.angle_beta   90.00
_cell.angle_gamma   90.00
#
_symmetry.space_group_name_H-M   'P 1'
#
loop_
_entity.id
_entity.type
_entity.pdbx_description
1 polymer ?
#
loop_
_entity_poly.entity_id
_entity_poly.type
_entity_poly.pdbx_seq_one_letter_code
_entity_poly.pdbx_strand_id
1 'polypeptide(L)'
;MTPVPLPQLQPALLRILENVLKKTLLAVAEYYAPDGVGEGDDDDPLQSASQLPDRIRHQRAALTQQHAALHAHRAHVLQLVEQINAAQPALESQLVTALEALPPHLRATRTAQADVLAATVEAALLKLSLVRARAHRALYAFSPPSSHRSAKTVGDAVAAAHGALRARKRAQDAEMDALDGQIAAYEGMLGLVEGGRGREGAFAQVVTDMARVKKETEECRRELMRLGWTGD
;
A
#
# COMPACT_ATOMS: atom_id res chain seq x y z
N MET A 1 19.41 92.37 -14.94
CA MET A 1 18.32 91.99 -14.02
C MET A 1 18.88 91.94 -12.62
N THR A 2 18.45 92.87 -11.77
CA THR A 2 18.88 93.03 -10.37
C THR A 2 18.18 91.97 -9.50
N PRO A 3 18.87 91.37 -8.51
CA PRO A 3 18.24 90.41 -7.60
C PRO A 3 17.20 91.11 -6.73
N VAL A 4 15.97 90.59 -6.74
CA VAL A 4 14.88 91.05 -5.86
C VAL A 4 15.24 90.65 -4.42
N PRO A 5 15.33 91.60 -3.47
CA PRO A 5 15.60 91.26 -2.08
C PRO A 5 14.40 90.52 -1.49
N LEU A 6 14.66 89.35 -0.90
CA LEU A 6 13.67 88.57 -0.17
C LEU A 6 13.10 89.43 0.99
N PRO A 7 11.78 89.45 1.19
CA PRO A 7 11.18 90.21 2.29
C PRO A 7 11.68 89.69 3.64
N GLN A 8 12.22 90.60 4.46
CA GLN A 8 12.66 90.28 5.82
C GLN A 8 11.42 90.02 6.69
N LEU A 9 11.14 88.75 6.94
CA LEU A 9 10.08 88.31 7.85
C LEU A 9 10.34 88.86 9.25
N GLN A 10 9.30 89.44 9.87
CA GLN A 10 9.37 89.95 11.23
C GLN A 10 9.74 88.82 12.21
N PRO A 11 10.63 89.06 13.18
CA PRO A 11 11.14 88.03 14.09
C PRO A 11 10.04 87.37 14.94
N ALA A 12 8.91 88.06 15.16
CA ALA A 12 7.75 87.51 15.86
C ALA A 12 7.03 86.42 15.04
N LEU A 13 6.89 86.60 13.73
CA LEU A 13 6.23 85.64 12.85
C LEU A 13 7.08 84.38 12.66
N LEU A 14 8.41 84.51 12.64
CA LEU A 14 9.34 83.38 12.60
C LEU A 14 9.18 82.48 13.83
N ARG A 15 9.05 83.07 15.03
CA ARG A 15 8.82 82.30 16.27
C ARG A 15 7.48 81.58 16.30
N ILE A 16 6.42 82.20 15.77
CA ILE A 16 5.10 81.56 15.69
C ILE A 16 5.14 80.39 14.71
N LEU A 17 5.76 80.59 13.54
CA LEU A 17 5.92 79.53 12.53
C LEU A 17 6.73 78.35 13.07
N GLU A 18 7.83 78.62 13.77
CA GLU A 18 8.67 77.59 14.40
C GLU A 18 7.88 76.76 15.43
N ASN A 19 7.06 77.42 16.25
CA ASN A 19 6.22 76.74 17.24
C ASN A 19 5.13 75.88 16.60
N VAL A 20 4.49 76.36 15.53
CA VAL A 20 3.49 75.58 14.79
C VAL A 20 4.14 74.38 14.12
N LEU A 21 5.30 74.56 13.48
CA LEU A 21 6.03 73.48 12.83
C LEU A 21 6.47 72.40 13.84
N LYS A 22 7.01 72.80 14.99
CA LYS A 22 7.36 71.85 16.07
C LYS A 22 6.15 71.07 16.55
N LYS A 23 5.01 71.73 16.78
CA LYS A 23 3.76 71.07 17.19
C LYS A 23 3.27 70.07 16.14
N THR A 24 3.29 70.45 14.86
CA THR A 24 2.88 69.53 13.79
C THR A 24 3.82 68.35 13.63
N LEU A 25 5.13 68.55 13.77
CA LEU A 25 6.11 67.47 13.70
C LEU A 25 5.96 66.48 14.85
N LEU A 26 5.72 66.98 16.06
CA LEU A 26 5.47 66.13 17.24
C LEU A 26 4.16 65.35 17.11
N ALA A 27 3.08 65.99 16.65
CA ALA A 27 1.79 65.29 16.43
C ALA A 27 1.89 64.20 15.35
N VAL A 28 2.66 64.44 14.29
CA VAL A 28 2.94 63.43 13.27
C VAL A 28 3.81 62.31 13.85
N ALA A 29 4.81 62.64 14.66
CA ALA A 29 5.66 61.65 15.31
C ALA A 29 4.91 60.76 16.28
N GLU A 30 3.99 61.32 17.06
CA GLU A 30 3.11 60.59 17.98
C GLU A 30 2.20 59.62 17.23
N TYR A 31 1.65 60.01 16.08
CA TYR A 31 0.78 59.13 15.27
C TYR A 31 1.51 57.91 14.67
N TYR A 32 2.78 58.05 14.31
CA TYR A 32 3.58 56.96 13.72
C TYR A 32 4.45 56.22 14.75
N ALA A 33 4.47 56.67 16.01
CA ALA A 33 5.03 55.90 17.10
C ALA A 33 4.09 54.72 17.37
N PRO A 34 4.53 53.46 17.20
CA PRO A 34 3.70 52.32 17.55
C PRO A 34 3.39 52.38 19.05
N ASP A 35 2.15 52.08 19.44
CA ASP A 35 1.57 52.16 20.81
C ASP A 35 2.29 51.30 21.90
N GLY A 36 3.59 51.02 21.79
CA GLY A 36 4.28 50.08 22.68
C GLY A 36 5.81 50.06 22.62
N VAL A 37 6.51 51.17 22.34
CA VAL A 37 7.94 51.27 22.69
C VAL A 37 8.04 52.05 23.99
N GLY A 38 8.54 51.35 25.01
CA GLY A 38 8.34 51.70 26.42
C GLY A 38 8.97 53.01 26.86
N GLU A 39 8.42 53.48 27.97
CA GLU A 39 9.05 54.37 28.96
C GLU A 39 10.53 53.97 29.14
N GLY A 40 11.48 54.67 28.49
CA GLY A 40 12.86 54.24 28.60
C GLY A 40 13.95 55.05 27.90
N ASP A 41 13.66 55.91 26.91
CA ASP A 41 14.70 56.77 26.32
C ASP A 41 14.33 58.25 26.49
N ASP A 42 15.18 58.97 27.22
CA ASP A 42 15.19 60.44 27.35
C ASP A 42 15.64 61.13 26.03
N ASP A 43 15.23 60.57 24.88
CA ASP A 43 15.51 61.14 23.58
C ASP A 43 14.55 62.31 23.32
N ASP A 44 15.13 63.50 23.18
CA ASP A 44 14.42 64.75 22.89
C ASP A 44 13.39 64.50 21.77
N PRO A 45 12.07 64.68 22.00
CA PRO A 45 11.03 64.20 21.09
C PRO A 45 11.11 64.86 19.70
N LEU A 46 11.79 66.00 19.60
CA LEU A 46 12.12 66.66 18.33
C LEU A 46 13.20 65.93 17.52
N GLN A 47 14.14 65.24 18.16
CA GLN A 47 15.12 64.36 17.49
C GLN A 47 14.45 63.07 17.00
N SER A 48 13.56 62.49 17.79
CA SER A 48 12.73 61.37 17.34
C SER A 48 11.85 61.74 16.13
N ALA A 49 11.24 62.93 16.15
CA ALA A 49 10.46 63.43 15.02
C ALA A 49 11.31 63.72 13.76
N SER A 50 12.57 64.12 13.91
CA SER A 50 13.45 64.38 12.77
C SER A 50 14.01 63.10 12.13
N GLN A 51 14.13 62.01 12.89
CA GLN A 51 14.55 60.68 12.40
C GLN A 51 13.39 59.87 11.76
N LEU A 52 12.14 60.28 11.97
CA LEU A 52 10.95 59.57 11.49
C LEU A 52 10.90 59.35 9.98
N PRO A 53 11.27 60.32 9.11
CA PRO A 53 11.33 60.09 7.67
C PRO A 53 12.28 58.96 7.29
N ASP A 54 13.41 58.83 7.99
CA ASP A 54 14.40 57.79 7.72
C ASP A 54 13.92 56.43 8.25
N ARG A 55 13.26 56.39 9.41
CA ARG A 55 12.59 55.18 9.91
C ARG A 55 11.51 54.69 8.93
N ILE A 56 10.68 55.59 8.41
CA ILE A 56 9.67 55.26 7.39
C ILE A 56 10.32 54.74 6.11
N ARG A 57 11.43 55.34 5.66
CA ARG A 57 12.18 54.86 4.49
C ARG A 57 12.74 53.46 4.73
N HIS A 58 13.33 53.20 5.90
CA HIS A 58 13.83 51.89 6.27
C HIS A 58 12.72 50.84 6.34
N GLN A 59 11.60 51.16 6.98
CA GLN A 59 10.43 50.27 7.05
C GLN A 59 9.86 49.98 5.66
N ARG A 60 9.76 51.00 4.80
CA ARG A 60 9.31 50.83 3.41
C ARG A 60 10.27 49.93 2.63
N ALA A 61 11.58 50.12 2.78
CA ALA A 61 12.58 49.25 2.16
C ALA A 61 12.46 47.80 2.66
N ALA A 62 12.33 47.60 3.97
CA ALA A 62 12.12 46.29 4.57
C ALA A 62 10.83 45.62 4.05
N LEU A 63 9.72 46.35 3.97
CA LEU A 63 8.47 45.85 3.40
C LEU A 63 8.63 45.47 1.93
N THR A 64 9.33 46.28 1.13
CA THR A 64 9.57 45.93 -0.29
C THR A 64 10.43 44.67 -0.42
N GLN A 65 11.43 44.49 0.44
CA GLN A 65 12.25 43.29 0.46
C GLN A 65 11.44 42.05 0.87
N GLN A 66 10.58 42.18 1.89
CA GLN A 66 9.68 41.10 2.31
C GLN A 66 8.68 40.72 1.22
N HIS A 67 8.10 41.71 0.53
CA HIS A 67 7.22 41.44 -0.61
C HIS A 67 7.94 40.71 -1.73
N ALA A 68 9.16 41.14 -2.08
CA ALA A 68 9.97 40.44 -3.08
C ALA A 68 10.28 39.00 -2.67
N ALA A 69 10.61 38.77 -1.39
CA ALA A 69 10.84 37.43 -0.86
C ALA A 69 9.57 36.56 -0.91
N LEU A 70 8.41 37.11 -0.55
CA LEU A 70 7.12 36.40 -0.64
C LEU A 70 6.76 36.05 -2.09
N HIS A 71 7.01 36.95 -3.04
CA HIS A 71 6.80 36.68 -4.45
C HIS A 71 7.71 35.56 -4.96
N ALA A 72 8.99 35.54 -4.56
CA ALA A 72 9.91 34.47 -4.90
C ALA A 72 9.47 33.12 -4.31
N HIS A 73 9.04 33.10 -3.05
CA HIS A 73 8.51 31.88 -2.42
C HIS A 73 7.24 31.39 -3.12
N ARG A 74 6.32 32.30 -3.46
CA ARG A 74 5.11 31.95 -4.20
C ARG A 74 5.43 31.34 -5.56
N ALA A 75 6.37 31.94 -6.31
CA ALA A 75 6.81 31.41 -7.59
C ALA A 75 7.41 30.00 -7.45
N HIS A 76 8.23 29.79 -6.42
CA HIS A 76 8.81 28.49 -6.12
C HIS A 76 7.74 27.43 -5.77
N VAL A 77 6.76 27.79 -4.95
CA VAL A 77 5.64 26.88 -4.62
C VAL A 77 4.84 26.52 -5.87
N LEU A 78 4.54 27.48 -6.74
CA LEU A 78 3.84 27.21 -8.00
C LEU A 78 4.64 26.24 -8.89
N GLN A 79 5.95 26.45 -9.01
CA GLN A 79 6.83 25.55 -9.75
C GLN A 79 6.83 24.13 -9.16
N LEU A 80 6.86 23.98 -7.83
CA LEU A 80 6.77 22.67 -7.18
C LEU A 80 5.43 22.00 -7.45
N VAL A 81 4.33 22.74 -7.41
CA VAL A 81 2.99 22.21 -7.74
C VAL A 81 2.94 21.73 -9.18
N GLU A 82 3.50 22.48 -10.13
CA GLU A 82 3.60 22.04 -11.53
C GLU A 82 4.45 20.77 -11.68
N GLN A 83 5.58 20.69 -10.98
CA GLN A 83 6.44 19.50 -10.99
C GLN A 83 5.73 18.26 -10.42
N ILE A 84 5.01 18.43 -9.31
CA ILE A 84 4.22 17.34 -8.70
C ILE A 84 3.11 16.89 -9.64
N ASN A 85 2.37 17.84 -10.22
CA ASN A 85 1.28 17.55 -11.16
C ASN A 85 1.78 16.87 -12.44
N ALA A 86 3.01 17.14 -12.87
CA ALA A 86 3.62 16.46 -14.01
C ALA A 86 4.17 15.07 -13.63
N ALA A 87 4.72 14.90 -12.43
CA ALA A 87 5.29 13.65 -11.96
C ALA A 87 4.22 12.58 -11.62
N GLN A 88 3.08 13.00 -11.07
CA GLN A 88 1.99 12.09 -10.70
C GLN A 88 1.51 11.19 -11.86
N PRO A 89 1.11 11.70 -13.04
CA PRO A 89 0.63 10.85 -14.13
C PRO A 89 1.74 9.94 -14.66
N ALA A 90 3.00 10.38 -14.62
CA ALA A 90 4.14 9.55 -15.01
C ALA A 90 4.30 8.36 -14.04
N LEU A 91 4.21 8.58 -12.74
CA LEU A 91 4.25 7.51 -11.73
C LEU A 91 3.06 6.56 -11.82
N GLU A 92 1.85 7.09 -12.05
CA GLU A 92 0.66 6.26 -12.25
C GLU A 92 0.80 5.37 -13.49
N SER A 93 1.25 5.93 -14.61
CA SER A 93 1.49 5.13 -15.83
C SER A 93 2.56 4.05 -15.60
N GLN A 94 3.67 4.38 -14.92
CA GLN A 94 4.71 3.41 -14.58
C GLN A 94 4.18 2.30 -13.66
N LEU A 95 3.33 2.64 -12.69
CA LEU A 95 2.71 1.66 -11.80
C LEU A 95 1.76 0.73 -12.57
N VAL A 96 0.93 1.27 -13.47
CA VAL A 96 0.07 0.46 -14.34
C VAL A 96 0.92 -0.48 -15.20
N THR A 97 1.95 0.04 -15.87
CA THR A 97 2.86 -0.78 -16.67
C THR A 97 3.57 -1.84 -15.82
N ALA A 98 4.00 -1.52 -14.60
CA ALA A 98 4.62 -2.50 -13.70
C ALA A 98 3.61 -3.57 -13.25
N LEU A 99 2.36 -3.20 -13.01
CA LEU A 99 1.27 -4.13 -12.68
C LEU A 99 0.87 -5.01 -13.86
N GLU A 100 0.97 -4.51 -15.09
CA GLU A 100 0.74 -5.25 -16.33
C GLU A 100 1.93 -6.17 -16.68
N ALA A 101 3.15 -5.70 -16.45
CA ALA A 101 4.38 -6.49 -16.61
C ALA A 101 4.56 -7.53 -15.49
N LEU A 102 3.82 -7.40 -14.38
CA LEU A 102 3.80 -8.42 -13.33
C LEU A 102 3.33 -9.74 -13.97
N PRO A 103 4.11 -10.84 -13.84
CA PRO A 103 3.82 -12.06 -14.56
C PRO A 103 2.38 -12.52 -14.34
N PRO A 104 1.62 -12.85 -15.40
CA PRO A 104 0.24 -13.32 -15.28
C PRO A 104 0.14 -14.56 -14.37
N HIS A 105 1.24 -15.32 -14.23
CA HIS A 105 1.37 -16.43 -13.29
C HIS A 105 1.20 -16.01 -11.82
N LEU A 106 1.66 -14.82 -11.41
CA LEU A 106 1.47 -14.33 -10.04
C LEU A 106 0.02 -13.88 -9.78
N ARG A 107 -0.68 -13.39 -10.80
CA ARG A 107 -2.12 -13.13 -10.69
C ARG A 107 -2.90 -14.43 -10.63
N ALA A 108 -2.59 -15.39 -11.48
CA ALA A 108 -3.21 -16.72 -11.48
C ALA A 108 -3.02 -17.47 -10.15
N THR A 109 -1.85 -17.37 -9.51
CA THR A 109 -1.65 -17.98 -8.19
C THR A 109 -2.43 -17.27 -7.10
N ARG A 110 -2.50 -15.93 -7.11
CA ARG A 110 -3.32 -15.17 -6.14
C ARG A 110 -4.81 -15.46 -6.30
N THR A 111 -5.32 -15.55 -7.52
CA THR A 111 -6.73 -15.89 -7.76
C THR A 111 -7.01 -17.33 -7.34
N ALA A 112 -6.16 -18.29 -7.72
CA ALA A 112 -6.31 -19.68 -7.29
C ALA A 112 -6.25 -19.82 -5.76
N GLN A 113 -5.40 -19.06 -5.06
CA GLN A 113 -5.35 -19.03 -3.60
C GLN A 113 -6.65 -18.46 -3.01
N ALA A 114 -7.19 -17.38 -3.58
CA ALA A 114 -8.45 -16.81 -3.16
C ALA A 114 -9.62 -17.81 -3.35
N ASP A 115 -9.65 -18.52 -4.47
CA ASP A 115 -10.66 -19.54 -4.77
C ASP A 115 -10.58 -20.72 -3.79
N VAL A 116 -9.36 -21.19 -3.49
CA VAL A 116 -9.15 -22.24 -2.47
C VAL A 116 -9.62 -21.78 -1.10
N LEU A 117 -9.29 -20.54 -0.69
CA LEU A 117 -9.75 -20.00 0.58
C LEU A 117 -11.28 -19.88 0.63
N ALA A 118 -11.92 -19.38 -0.43
CA ALA A 118 -13.38 -19.31 -0.54
C ALA A 118 -14.01 -20.71 -0.40
N ALA A 119 -13.53 -21.68 -1.16
CA ALA A 119 -14.02 -23.06 -1.10
C ALA A 119 -13.81 -23.69 0.30
N THR A 120 -12.71 -23.38 0.99
CA THR A 120 -12.48 -23.88 2.36
C THR A 120 -13.45 -23.27 3.37
N VAL A 121 -13.77 -21.98 3.23
CA VAL A 121 -14.75 -21.29 4.09
C VAL A 121 -16.14 -21.87 3.85
N GLU A 122 -16.55 -22.05 2.60
CA GLU A 122 -17.82 -22.68 2.25
C GLU A 122 -17.93 -24.10 2.81
N ALA A 123 -16.89 -24.93 2.63
CA ALA A 123 -16.85 -26.28 3.19
C ALA A 123 -16.92 -26.28 4.72
N ALA A 124 -16.27 -25.32 5.39
CA ALA A 124 -16.35 -25.18 6.85
C ALA A 124 -17.76 -24.79 7.30
N LEU A 125 -18.43 -23.87 6.59
CA LEU A 125 -19.81 -23.48 6.87
C LEU A 125 -20.80 -24.63 6.65
N LEU A 126 -20.62 -25.43 5.59
CA LEU A 126 -21.40 -26.64 5.34
C LEU A 126 -21.18 -27.69 6.44
N LYS A 127 -19.94 -27.88 6.91
CA LYS A 127 -19.65 -28.77 8.05
C LYS A 127 -20.35 -28.27 9.32
N LEU A 128 -20.30 -26.97 9.60
CA LEU A 128 -20.94 -26.38 10.77
C LEU A 128 -22.47 -26.53 10.72
N SER A 129 -23.09 -26.28 9.57
CA SER A 129 -24.54 -26.42 9.39
C SER A 129 -24.98 -27.88 9.57
N LEU A 130 -24.21 -28.84 9.07
CA LEU A 130 -24.44 -30.27 9.28
C LEU A 130 -24.33 -30.67 10.76
N VAL A 131 -23.30 -30.19 11.46
CA VAL A 131 -23.13 -30.45 12.90
C VAL A 131 -24.31 -29.86 13.68
N ARG A 132 -24.72 -28.63 13.36
CA ARG A 132 -25.91 -28.00 13.97
C ARG A 132 -27.18 -28.82 13.72
N ALA A 133 -27.41 -29.27 12.50
CA ALA A 133 -28.58 -30.09 12.15
C ALA A 133 -28.57 -31.43 12.90
N ARG A 134 -27.41 -32.08 13.02
CA ARG A 134 -27.25 -33.33 13.79
C ARG A 134 -27.48 -33.14 15.28
N ALA A 135 -26.92 -32.07 15.86
CA ALA A 135 -27.14 -31.73 17.26
C ALA A 135 -28.63 -31.45 17.53
N HIS A 136 -29.29 -30.68 16.64
CA HIS A 136 -30.71 -30.40 16.76
C HIS A 136 -31.56 -31.68 16.66
N ARG A 137 -31.23 -32.59 15.73
CA ARG A 137 -31.91 -33.90 15.63
C ARG A 137 -31.66 -34.77 16.86
N ALA A 138 -30.44 -34.81 17.38
CA ALA A 138 -30.11 -35.60 18.57
C ALA A 138 -30.85 -35.09 19.83
N LEU A 139 -30.98 -33.76 19.98
CA LEU A 139 -31.61 -33.14 21.15
C LEU A 139 -33.14 -33.12 21.06
N TYR A 140 -33.71 -32.82 19.89
CA TYR A 140 -35.14 -32.54 19.76
C TYR A 140 -35.93 -33.60 18.98
N ALA A 141 -35.30 -34.49 18.22
CA ALA A 141 -36.01 -35.55 17.48
C ALA A 141 -36.07 -36.90 18.22
N PHE A 142 -35.69 -36.94 19.50
CA PHE A 142 -35.87 -38.12 20.34
C PHE A 142 -37.35 -38.22 20.77
N SER A 143 -38.16 -38.92 19.98
CA SER A 143 -39.47 -39.37 20.42
C SER A 143 -39.30 -40.76 21.07
N PRO A 144 -39.50 -40.91 22.39
CA PRO A 144 -39.43 -42.23 23.00
C PRO A 144 -40.51 -43.12 22.38
N PRO A 145 -40.19 -44.38 22.00
CA PRO A 145 -41.20 -45.30 21.51
C PRO A 145 -42.27 -45.48 22.59
N SER A 146 -43.53 -45.28 22.20
CA SER A 146 -44.70 -45.17 23.09
C SER A 146 -45.07 -46.45 23.86
N SER A 147 -44.19 -47.46 23.93
CA SER A 147 -44.51 -48.78 24.50
C SER A 147 -43.87 -49.11 25.85
N HIS A 148 -42.91 -48.35 26.40
CA HIS A 148 -42.45 -48.63 27.77
C HIS A 148 -41.99 -47.37 28.53
N ARG A 149 -42.68 -47.08 29.65
CA ARG A 149 -42.24 -46.16 30.71
C ARG A 149 -41.01 -46.73 31.42
N SER A 150 -39.84 -46.59 30.82
CA SER A 150 -38.60 -46.48 31.59
C SER A 150 -38.03 -45.12 31.26
N ALA A 151 -37.89 -44.26 32.26
CA ALA A 151 -37.27 -42.95 32.15
C ALA A 151 -35.78 -43.13 31.76
N LYS A 152 -35.50 -43.37 30.48
CA LYS A 152 -34.16 -43.21 29.92
C LYS A 152 -33.96 -41.72 29.75
N THR A 153 -33.22 -41.15 30.69
CA THR A 153 -32.90 -39.73 30.77
C THR A 153 -32.25 -39.26 29.46
N VAL A 154 -32.41 -37.97 29.09
CA VAL A 154 -31.73 -37.36 27.93
C VAL A 154 -30.23 -37.68 27.91
N GLY A 155 -29.61 -37.84 29.09
CA GLY A 155 -28.22 -38.29 29.26
C GLY A 155 -27.91 -39.66 28.63
N ASP A 156 -28.81 -40.64 28.70
CA ASP A 156 -28.61 -41.98 28.12
C ASP A 156 -28.72 -41.93 26.59
N ALA A 157 -29.62 -41.12 26.06
CA ALA A 157 -29.75 -40.88 24.63
C ALA A 157 -28.50 -40.15 24.08
N VAL A 158 -27.98 -39.17 24.81
CA VAL A 158 -26.73 -38.47 24.47
C VAL A 158 -25.53 -39.41 24.55
N ALA A 159 -25.44 -40.27 25.57
CA ALA A 159 -24.38 -41.26 25.70
C ALA A 159 -24.40 -42.28 24.54
N ALA A 160 -25.60 -42.76 24.17
CA ALA A 160 -25.78 -43.66 23.03
C ALA A 160 -25.42 -42.98 21.69
N ALA A 161 -25.87 -41.74 21.48
CA ALA A 161 -25.54 -40.96 20.29
C ALA A 161 -24.03 -40.67 20.19
N HIS A 162 -23.39 -40.31 21.30
CA HIS A 162 -21.94 -40.10 21.37
C HIS A 162 -21.17 -41.40 21.09
N GLY A 163 -21.64 -42.54 21.61
CA GLY A 163 -21.08 -43.86 21.30
C GLY A 163 -21.15 -44.18 19.80
N ALA A 164 -22.30 -43.94 19.16
CA ALA A 164 -22.48 -44.13 17.72
C ALA A 164 -21.59 -43.20 16.89
N LEU A 165 -21.46 -41.93 17.28
CA LEU A 165 -20.55 -40.96 16.65
C LEU A 165 -19.09 -41.40 16.75
N ARG A 166 -18.65 -41.89 17.92
CA ARG A 166 -17.29 -42.42 18.12
C ARG A 166 -17.02 -43.66 17.28
N ALA A 167 -17.99 -44.57 17.18
CA ALA A 167 -17.85 -45.76 16.33
C ALA A 167 -17.71 -45.38 14.86
N ARG A 168 -18.53 -44.44 14.38
CA ARG A 168 -18.45 -43.94 13.00
C ARG A 168 -17.16 -43.18 12.72
N LYS A 169 -16.68 -42.37 13.67
CA LYS A 169 -15.37 -41.70 13.54
C LYS A 169 -14.25 -42.72 13.34
N ARG A 170 -14.20 -43.78 14.16
CA ARG A 170 -13.22 -44.86 14.01
C ARG A 170 -13.31 -45.57 12.66
N ALA A 171 -14.51 -45.77 12.14
CA ALA A 171 -14.68 -46.34 10.80
C ALA A 171 -14.15 -45.41 9.70
N GLN A 172 -14.38 -44.10 9.80
CA GLN A 172 -13.85 -43.11 8.85
C GLN A 172 -12.32 -43.00 8.94
N ASP A 173 -11.76 -43.01 10.15
CA ASP A 173 -10.30 -42.99 10.34
C ASP A 173 -9.67 -44.24 9.67
N ALA A 174 -10.28 -45.41 9.80
CA ALA A 174 -9.82 -46.63 9.13
C ALA A 174 -9.96 -46.59 7.59
N GLU A 175 -11.02 -45.97 7.07
CA GLU A 175 -11.16 -45.72 5.63
C GLU A 175 -10.09 -44.76 5.10
N MET A 176 -9.78 -43.70 5.85
CA MET A 176 -8.70 -42.77 5.50
C MET A 176 -7.34 -43.46 5.47
N ASP A 177 -7.01 -44.24 6.50
CA ASP A 177 -5.74 -44.99 6.54
C ASP A 177 -5.61 -45.95 5.34
N ALA A 178 -6.72 -46.57 4.91
CA ALA A 178 -6.75 -47.43 3.74
C ALA A 178 -6.51 -46.64 2.44
N LEU A 179 -7.09 -45.45 2.30
CA LEU A 179 -6.88 -44.57 1.16
C LEU A 179 -5.46 -44.02 1.10
N ASP A 180 -4.89 -43.61 2.23
CA ASP A 180 -3.50 -43.15 2.33
C ASP A 180 -2.54 -44.27 1.92
N GLY A 181 -2.82 -45.53 2.32
CA GLY A 181 -2.07 -46.69 1.85
C GLY A 181 -2.15 -46.90 0.32
N GLN A 182 -3.33 -46.69 -0.28
CA GLN A 182 -3.48 -46.77 -1.74
C GLN A 182 -2.73 -45.64 -2.45
N ILE A 183 -2.81 -44.41 -1.94
CA ILE A 183 -2.08 -43.26 -2.50
C ILE A 183 -0.58 -43.53 -2.46
N ALA A 184 -0.04 -43.99 -1.33
CA ALA A 184 1.37 -44.34 -1.21
C ALA A 184 1.80 -45.43 -2.22
N ALA A 185 0.93 -46.41 -2.50
CA ALA A 185 1.18 -47.43 -3.52
C ALA A 185 1.21 -46.84 -4.94
N TYR A 186 0.30 -45.93 -5.27
CA TYR A 186 0.28 -45.24 -6.56
C TYR A 186 1.47 -44.30 -6.73
N GLU A 187 1.82 -43.54 -5.70
CA GLU A 187 3.02 -42.68 -5.69
C GLU A 187 4.30 -43.50 -5.87
N GLY A 188 4.39 -44.68 -5.23
CA GLY A 188 5.48 -45.62 -5.44
C GLY A 188 5.57 -46.10 -6.89
N MET A 189 4.43 -46.43 -7.50
CA MET A 189 4.38 -46.84 -8.91
C MET A 189 4.79 -45.72 -9.87
N LEU A 190 4.32 -44.49 -9.62
CA LEU A 190 4.71 -43.31 -10.39
C LEU A 190 6.21 -43.03 -10.24
N GLY A 191 6.76 -43.18 -9.04
CA GLY A 191 8.19 -43.04 -8.78
C GLY A 191 9.06 -44.06 -9.53
N LEU A 192 8.53 -45.24 -9.87
CA LEU A 192 9.24 -46.22 -10.73
C LEU A 192 9.26 -45.79 -12.20
N VAL A 193 8.18 -45.14 -12.67
CA VAL A 193 8.04 -44.68 -14.05
C VAL A 193 8.87 -43.41 -14.29
N GLU A 194 8.78 -42.44 -13.38
CA GLU A 194 9.49 -41.15 -13.49
C GLU A 194 10.96 -41.25 -13.07
N GLY A 195 11.32 -42.26 -12.28
CA GLY A 195 12.63 -42.39 -11.67
C GLY A 195 12.70 -41.56 -10.39
N GLY A 196 12.67 -42.25 -9.25
CA GLY A 196 12.75 -41.61 -7.94
C GLY A 196 13.96 -40.68 -7.83
N ARG A 197 13.76 -39.56 -7.11
CA ARG A 197 14.72 -38.47 -6.79
C ARG A 197 16.18 -38.77 -7.20
N GLY A 198 16.52 -38.49 -8.46
CA GLY A 198 17.90 -38.45 -8.95
C GLY A 198 18.38 -39.62 -9.81
N ARG A 199 17.54 -40.61 -10.13
CA ARG A 199 17.82 -41.60 -11.18
C ARG A 199 16.88 -41.41 -12.36
N GLU A 200 17.40 -41.42 -13.59
CA GLU A 200 16.57 -41.49 -14.79
C GLU A 200 15.62 -42.69 -14.69
N GLY A 201 14.32 -42.44 -14.83
CA GLY A 201 13.28 -43.47 -14.74
C GLY A 201 13.50 -44.60 -15.75
N ALA A 202 13.01 -45.80 -15.42
CA ALA A 202 13.14 -46.96 -16.30
C ALA A 202 12.55 -46.69 -17.70
N PHE A 203 11.50 -45.86 -17.79
CA PHE A 203 10.95 -45.42 -19.07
C PHE A 203 11.90 -44.49 -19.84
N ALA A 204 12.58 -43.56 -19.18
CA ALA A 204 13.59 -42.71 -19.79
C ALA A 204 14.78 -43.54 -20.32
N GLN A 205 15.16 -44.58 -19.59
CA GLN A 205 16.18 -45.53 -20.06
C GLN A 205 15.74 -46.29 -21.32
N VAL A 206 14.50 -46.77 -21.37
CA VAL A 206 13.98 -47.43 -22.59
C VAL A 206 13.92 -46.47 -23.78
N VAL A 207 13.55 -45.20 -23.56
CA VAL A 207 13.53 -44.17 -24.62
C VAL A 207 14.94 -43.86 -25.12
N THR A 208 15.93 -43.75 -24.23
CA THR A 208 17.33 -43.50 -24.62
C THR A 208 17.93 -44.69 -25.36
N ASP A 209 17.67 -45.92 -24.91
CA ASP A 209 18.09 -47.14 -25.61
C ASP A 209 17.43 -47.25 -27.00
N MET A 210 16.15 -46.94 -27.12
CA MET A 210 15.45 -46.92 -28.41
C MET A 210 16.02 -45.85 -29.36
N ALA A 211 16.33 -44.66 -28.85
CA ALA A 211 16.96 -43.60 -29.63
C ALA A 211 18.34 -44.02 -30.13
N ARG A 212 19.12 -44.70 -29.28
CA ARG A 212 20.42 -45.26 -29.64
C ARG A 212 20.31 -46.31 -30.73
N VAL A 213 19.42 -47.29 -30.57
CA VAL A 213 19.19 -48.35 -31.58
C VAL A 213 18.77 -47.72 -32.91
N LYS A 214 17.86 -46.72 -32.90
CA LYS A 214 17.48 -46.03 -34.15
C LYS A 214 18.68 -45.37 -34.83
N LYS A 215 19.52 -44.68 -34.07
CA LYS A 215 20.73 -44.06 -34.61
C LYS A 215 21.68 -45.09 -35.22
N GLU A 216 21.95 -46.19 -34.51
CA GLU A 216 22.79 -47.29 -35.00
C GLU A 216 22.19 -47.95 -36.26
N THR A 217 20.86 -48.13 -36.32
CA THR A 217 20.19 -48.66 -37.52
C THR A 217 20.24 -47.70 -38.70
N GLU A 218 20.15 -46.38 -38.48
CA GLU A 218 20.32 -45.39 -39.54
C GLU A 218 21.76 -45.31 -40.04
N GLU A 219 22.75 -45.38 -39.15
CA GLU A 219 24.16 -45.41 -39.52
C GLU A 219 24.48 -46.67 -40.33
N CYS A 220 24.02 -47.83 -39.88
CA CYS A 220 24.12 -49.08 -40.63
C CYS A 220 23.42 -48.99 -42.00
N ARG A 221 22.23 -48.38 -42.07
CA ARG A 221 21.53 -48.14 -43.35
C ARG A 221 22.35 -47.24 -44.27
N ARG A 222 22.98 -46.18 -43.76
CA ARG A 222 23.85 -45.29 -44.55
C ARG A 222 25.12 -46.01 -45.02
N GLU A 223 25.71 -46.86 -44.20
CA GLU A 223 26.86 -47.69 -44.59
C GLU A 223 26.50 -48.72 -45.65
N LEU A 224 25.35 -49.38 -45.52
CA LEU A 224 24.82 -50.28 -46.53
C LEU A 224 24.59 -49.56 -47.86
N MET A 225 24.04 -48.34 -47.84
CA MET A 225 23.92 -47.52 -49.05
C MET A 225 25.29 -47.15 -49.65
N ARG A 226 26.31 -46.86 -48.83
CA ARG A 226 27.69 -46.61 -49.31
C ARG A 226 28.34 -47.84 -49.93
N LEU A 227 27.99 -49.04 -49.45
CA LEU A 227 28.44 -50.31 -50.00
C LEU A 227 27.64 -50.75 -51.24
N GLY A 228 26.74 -49.90 -51.75
CA GLY A 228 25.95 -50.16 -52.96
C GLY A 228 24.72 -51.02 -52.72
N TRP A 229 24.33 -51.24 -51.47
CA TRP A 229 23.12 -52.00 -51.12
C TRP A 229 21.90 -51.07 -51.17
N THR A 230 21.22 -51.06 -52.30
CA THR A 230 19.88 -50.49 -52.45
C THR A 230 18.89 -51.59 -52.12
N GLY A 231 18.50 -51.68 -50.84
CA GLY A 231 17.60 -52.72 -50.36
C GLY A 231 16.28 -52.72 -51.14
N ASP A 232 16.06 -53.77 -51.93
CA ASP A 232 14.74 -54.21 -52.39
C ASP A 232 14.04 -55.00 -51.29
#